data_AF-A0A7Y3GCT5-F1
#
_entry.id   AF-A0A7Y3GCT5-F1
#
_cell.length_a   1.000
_cell.length_b   1.000
_cell.length_c   1.000
_cell.angle_alpha   90.00
_cell.angle_beta   90.00
_cell.angle_gamma   90.00
#
_symmetry.space_group_name_H-M   'P 1'
#
loop_
_entity.id
_entity.type
_entity.pdbx_description
1 polymer ?
#
loop_
_entity_poly.entity_id
_entity_poly.type
_entity_poly.pdbx_seq_one_letter_code
_entity_poly.pdbx_strand_id
1 'polypeptide(L)'
;EWATRDGGAARCAGGGSRELSPAVIASFDAFWADAPGPGGVGIQTRYVRMWAHVAERFAGFDAVAGYDVMNEPNAFVFAGPFTDLTLFYARTLDAIRAAEASAGAPRRLFFFEPSILWAGFGIGAPLPFGDDQMVYAPHIYPGGLDDAPLDEAVFQKVRDEAARFGGVPVVTGEWGSSPERAADPADDYFDRHQALQDRFGFGATLWTWREACGDPHKAGDVRAGRIPSVWGLFDVDCVTNQVRGIREPLAEALRRPLVRAAPGRLTEVAWDRPARGLRVRGEGAAPGDSLLVFHPARRGERLRPEAEGLVGIHVLPAMGGGRFVAGWAEGGAWELSISLR
;
A
#
# COMPACT_ATOMS: atom_id res chain seq x y z
N GLU A 1 8.13 -21.11 -13.61
CA GLU A 1 8.40 -21.62 -14.97
C GLU A 1 7.20 -22.33 -15.60
N TRP A 2 6.62 -23.37 -14.99
CA TRP A 2 5.52 -24.13 -15.62
C TRP A 2 4.28 -23.30 -16.02
N ALA A 3 4.03 -22.17 -15.36
CA ALA A 3 2.95 -21.24 -15.64
C ALA A 3 3.34 -20.09 -16.60
N THR A 4 4.62 -19.97 -16.95
CA THR A 4 5.12 -18.94 -17.85
C THR A 4 5.01 -19.44 -19.29
N ARG A 5 4.18 -18.77 -20.09
CA ARG A 5 3.85 -19.16 -21.48
C ARG A 5 4.17 -18.00 -22.42
N ASP A 6 5.46 -17.80 -22.68
CA ASP A 6 5.95 -16.70 -23.52
C ASP A 6 5.92 -17.01 -25.03
N GLY A 7 5.56 -18.24 -25.43
CA GLY A 7 5.54 -18.65 -26.83
C GLY A 7 6.91 -18.62 -27.53
N GLY A 8 8.01 -18.58 -26.76
CA GLY A 8 9.35 -18.37 -27.30
C GLY A 8 9.62 -16.93 -27.76
N ALA A 9 8.78 -15.96 -27.37
CA ALA A 9 8.96 -14.56 -27.71
C ALA A 9 10.28 -13.99 -27.12
N ALA A 10 10.76 -12.91 -27.73
CA ALA A 10 12.00 -12.27 -27.31
C ALA A 10 11.88 -11.71 -25.89
N ARG A 11 12.93 -11.92 -25.08
CA ARG A 11 12.98 -11.46 -23.67
C ARG A 11 13.54 -10.05 -23.49
N CYS A 12 14.15 -9.50 -24.54
CA CYS A 12 14.67 -8.14 -24.51
C CYS A 12 13.52 -7.13 -24.55
N ALA A 13 13.41 -6.29 -23.53
CA ALA A 13 12.52 -5.15 -23.53
C ALA A 13 13.05 -4.02 -24.43
N GLY A 14 12.20 -3.47 -25.29
CA GLY A 14 12.47 -2.19 -25.95
C GLY A 14 12.36 -1.05 -24.94
N GLY A 15 13.23 -0.04 -25.03
CA GLY A 15 13.12 1.19 -24.22
C GLY A 15 13.41 1.04 -22.72
N GLY A 16 13.84 -0.13 -22.24
CA GLY A 16 14.26 -0.34 -20.85
C GLY A 16 13.16 -0.68 -19.84
N SER A 17 11.88 -0.69 -20.24
CA SER A 17 10.75 -1.09 -19.38
C SER A 17 10.55 -2.62 -19.39
N ARG A 18 10.64 -3.26 -18.22
CA ARG A 18 10.54 -4.73 -18.08
C ARG A 18 9.18 -5.27 -18.53
N GLU A 19 8.13 -4.47 -18.37
CA GLU A 19 6.74 -4.71 -18.74
C GLU A 19 6.57 -4.89 -20.26
N LEU A 20 7.34 -4.13 -21.05
CA LEU A 20 7.23 -4.09 -22.52
C LEU A 20 8.08 -5.17 -23.22
N SER A 21 8.63 -6.11 -22.47
CA SER A 21 9.28 -7.29 -23.05
C SER A 21 8.26 -8.16 -23.79
N PRO A 22 8.48 -8.53 -25.07
CA PRO A 22 7.55 -9.38 -25.80
C PRO A 22 7.20 -10.70 -25.08
N ALA A 23 8.18 -11.30 -24.39
CA ALA A 23 7.96 -12.50 -23.59
C ALA A 23 7.05 -12.26 -22.35
N VAL A 24 7.14 -11.08 -21.74
CA VAL A 24 6.30 -10.69 -20.60
C VAL A 24 4.86 -10.48 -21.07
N ILE A 25 4.68 -9.71 -22.15
CA ILE A 25 3.36 -9.47 -22.76
C ILE A 25 2.71 -10.81 -23.12
N ALA A 26 3.39 -11.67 -23.87
CA ALA A 26 2.87 -12.98 -24.26
C ALA A 26 2.51 -13.87 -23.05
N SER A 27 3.30 -13.81 -21.98
CA SER A 27 3.03 -14.57 -20.75
C SER A 27 1.77 -14.09 -20.02
N PHE A 28 1.55 -12.78 -19.96
CA PHE A 28 0.33 -12.22 -19.38
C PHE A 28 -0.89 -12.47 -20.27
N ASP A 29 -0.77 -12.36 -21.59
CA ASP A 29 -1.84 -12.74 -22.52
C ASP A 29 -2.28 -14.19 -22.31
N ALA A 30 -1.32 -15.11 -22.17
CA ALA A 30 -1.61 -16.51 -21.86
C ALA A 30 -2.25 -16.69 -20.48
N PHE A 31 -1.90 -15.86 -19.49
CA PHE A 31 -2.53 -15.86 -18.17
C PHE A 31 -3.98 -15.38 -18.26
N TRP A 32 -4.24 -14.28 -18.96
CA TRP A 32 -5.59 -13.74 -19.14
C TRP A 32 -6.49 -14.71 -19.92
N ALA A 33 -5.94 -15.42 -20.90
CA ALA A 33 -6.61 -16.48 -21.65
C ALA A 33 -6.76 -17.83 -20.89
N ASP A 34 -6.30 -17.91 -19.63
CA ASP A 34 -6.26 -19.14 -18.82
C ASP A 34 -5.61 -20.34 -19.54
N ALA A 35 -4.52 -20.09 -20.27
CA ALA A 35 -3.83 -21.09 -21.07
C ALA A 35 -3.47 -22.36 -20.27
N PRO A 36 -3.49 -23.55 -20.89
CA PRO A 36 -3.28 -24.80 -20.17
C PRO A 36 -1.87 -24.93 -19.57
N GLY A 37 -1.83 -25.23 -18.28
CA GLY A 37 -0.67 -25.73 -17.56
C GLY A 37 -0.54 -27.27 -17.65
N PRO A 38 0.37 -27.88 -16.87
CA PRO A 38 0.45 -29.32 -16.72
C PRO A 38 -0.91 -29.95 -16.37
N GLY A 39 -1.23 -31.08 -17.01
CA GLY A 39 -2.51 -31.77 -16.86
C GLY A 39 -3.70 -31.05 -17.49
N GLY A 40 -3.48 -30.07 -18.37
CA GLY A 40 -4.54 -29.36 -19.10
C GLY A 40 -5.33 -28.34 -18.28
N VAL A 41 -4.96 -28.12 -17.01
CA VAL A 41 -5.62 -27.14 -16.15
C VAL A 41 -5.07 -25.74 -16.42
N GLY A 42 -5.94 -24.78 -16.66
CA GLY A 42 -5.59 -23.38 -16.91
C GLY A 42 -4.72 -22.75 -15.82
N ILE A 43 -3.78 -21.91 -16.22
CA ILE A 43 -2.82 -21.27 -15.31
C ILE A 43 -3.46 -20.23 -14.37
N GLN A 44 -4.44 -19.45 -14.84
CA GLN A 44 -5.21 -18.51 -14.01
C GLN A 44 -6.17 -19.26 -13.09
N THR A 45 -6.77 -20.36 -13.56
CA THR A 45 -7.56 -21.28 -12.72
C THR A 45 -6.72 -21.84 -11.56
N ARG A 46 -5.45 -22.21 -11.81
CA ARG A 46 -4.53 -22.63 -10.73
C ARG A 46 -4.18 -21.47 -9.79
N TYR A 47 -4.02 -20.26 -10.30
CA TYR A 47 -3.76 -19.07 -9.49
C TYR A 47 -4.94 -18.75 -8.55
N VAL A 48 -6.17 -18.79 -9.05
CA VAL A 48 -7.40 -18.65 -8.24
C VAL A 48 -7.48 -19.72 -7.16
N ARG A 49 -7.17 -20.99 -7.49
CA ARG A 49 -7.14 -22.09 -6.50
C ARG A 49 -6.03 -21.92 -5.46
N MET A 50 -4.90 -21.34 -5.84
CA MET A 50 -3.83 -20.99 -4.91
C MET A 50 -4.32 -19.97 -3.89
N TRP A 51 -5.06 -18.94 -4.31
CA TRP A 51 -5.62 -17.95 -3.40
C TRP A 51 -6.63 -18.55 -2.41
N ALA A 52 -7.51 -19.44 -2.87
CA ALA A 52 -8.39 -20.19 -1.96
C ALA A 52 -7.59 -20.98 -0.91
N HIS A 53 -6.50 -21.64 -1.32
CA HIS A 53 -5.63 -22.37 -0.41
C HIS A 53 -4.91 -21.46 0.60
N VAL A 54 -4.43 -20.29 0.17
CA VAL A 54 -3.84 -19.28 1.06
C VAL A 54 -4.87 -18.78 2.08
N ALA A 55 -6.09 -18.46 1.64
CA ALA A 55 -7.16 -18.01 2.51
C ALA A 55 -7.50 -19.06 3.59
N GLU A 56 -7.66 -20.33 3.20
CA GLU A 56 -7.87 -21.44 4.14
C GLU A 56 -6.72 -21.57 5.14
N ARG A 57 -5.46 -21.46 4.68
CA ARG A 57 -4.27 -21.56 5.55
C ARG A 57 -4.20 -20.46 6.60
N PHE A 58 -4.71 -19.27 6.29
CA PHE A 58 -4.69 -18.09 7.16
C PHE A 58 -6.01 -17.82 7.89
N ALA A 59 -7.02 -18.68 7.72
CA ALA A 59 -8.35 -18.57 8.33
C ALA A 59 -8.32 -18.19 9.82
N GLY A 60 -7.48 -18.86 10.61
CA GLY A 60 -7.34 -18.66 12.06
C GLY A 60 -6.35 -17.59 12.51
N PHE A 61 -5.85 -16.72 11.62
CA PHE A 61 -4.85 -15.71 11.95
C PHE A 61 -5.46 -14.30 11.95
N ASP A 62 -5.88 -13.82 13.13
CA ASP A 62 -6.51 -12.49 13.27
C ASP A 62 -5.60 -11.32 12.85
N ALA A 63 -4.28 -11.52 12.86
CA ALA A 63 -3.32 -10.52 12.39
C ALA A 63 -3.32 -10.32 10.86
N VAL A 64 -3.99 -11.18 10.08
CA VAL A 64 -4.13 -11.02 8.62
C VAL A 64 -5.30 -10.08 8.34
N ALA A 65 -4.99 -8.87 7.89
CA ALA A 65 -6.01 -7.89 7.52
C ALA A 65 -6.78 -8.30 6.25
N GLY A 66 -6.08 -8.87 5.27
CA GLY A 66 -6.64 -9.23 3.98
C GLY A 66 -5.61 -9.74 2.98
N TYR A 67 -6.03 -9.78 1.72
CA TYR A 67 -5.27 -10.35 0.61
C TYR A 67 -5.16 -9.36 -0.54
N ASP A 68 -3.94 -9.02 -0.91
CA ASP A 68 -3.64 -8.32 -2.16
C ASP A 68 -3.39 -9.33 -3.27
N VAL A 69 -4.35 -9.41 -4.20
CA VAL A 69 -4.51 -10.57 -5.08
C VAL A 69 -3.47 -10.62 -6.19
N MET A 70 -3.03 -9.47 -6.69
CA MET A 70 -2.03 -9.41 -7.75
C MET A 70 -1.38 -8.04 -7.76
N ASN A 71 -0.09 -8.03 -7.44
CA ASN A 71 0.77 -6.87 -7.58
C ASN A 71 0.92 -6.44 -9.03
N GLU A 72 0.65 -5.18 -9.31
CA GLU A 72 0.76 -4.50 -10.59
C GLU A 72 0.35 -5.40 -11.78
N PRO A 73 -0.95 -5.79 -11.88
CA PRO A 73 -1.43 -6.65 -12.95
C PRO A 73 -1.03 -6.07 -14.30
N ASN A 74 -0.24 -6.81 -15.08
CA ASN A 74 0.11 -6.42 -16.44
C ASN A 74 -1.06 -6.75 -17.37
N ALA A 75 -2.16 -6.04 -17.16
CA ALA A 75 -3.34 -6.03 -18.00
C ALA A 75 -3.18 -4.88 -19.00
N PHE A 76 -2.36 -5.11 -20.03
CA PHE A 76 -2.15 -4.14 -21.09
C PHE A 76 -3.37 -4.09 -21.99
N VAL A 77 -3.71 -2.89 -22.47
CA VAL A 77 -4.81 -2.76 -23.40
C VAL A 77 -4.57 -1.63 -24.38
N PHE A 78 -4.23 -1.96 -25.61
CA PHE A 78 -4.42 -1.04 -26.72
C PHE A 78 -5.93 -1.02 -27.05
N ALA A 79 -6.69 -0.26 -26.24
CA ALA A 79 -8.11 0.12 -26.40
C ALA A 79 -9.27 -0.80 -25.89
N GLY A 80 -9.08 -1.52 -24.76
CA GLY A 80 -10.12 -2.26 -24.02
C GLY A 80 -10.13 -3.79 -24.26
N PRO A 81 -10.24 -4.66 -23.22
CA PRO A 81 -11.00 -4.44 -21.99
C PRO A 81 -10.30 -4.89 -20.67
N PHE A 82 -10.27 -4.02 -19.65
CA PHE A 82 -10.00 -4.41 -18.24
C PHE A 82 -11.07 -5.38 -17.67
N THR A 83 -11.99 -5.88 -18.51
CA THR A 83 -12.93 -6.95 -18.21
C THR A 83 -12.21 -8.21 -17.77
N ASP A 84 -11.09 -8.60 -18.40
CA ASP A 84 -10.37 -9.82 -17.99
C ASP A 84 -9.80 -9.69 -16.57
N LEU A 85 -9.24 -8.52 -16.25
CA LEU A 85 -8.81 -8.18 -14.89
C LEU A 85 -9.99 -8.23 -13.90
N THR A 86 -11.14 -7.68 -14.30
CA THR A 86 -12.35 -7.68 -13.47
C THR A 86 -12.88 -9.09 -13.23
N LEU A 87 -12.95 -9.92 -14.27
CA LEU A 87 -13.40 -11.32 -14.19
C LEU A 87 -12.44 -12.17 -13.35
N PHE A 88 -11.14 -11.92 -13.48
CA PHE A 88 -10.13 -12.53 -12.64
C PHE A 88 -10.33 -12.18 -11.16
N TYR A 89 -10.54 -10.90 -10.82
CA TYR A 89 -10.80 -10.49 -9.45
C TYR A 89 -12.09 -11.08 -8.90
N ALA A 90 -13.20 -11.02 -9.65
CA ALA A 90 -14.46 -11.60 -9.24
C ALA A 90 -14.34 -13.11 -8.95
N ARG A 91 -13.68 -13.87 -9.84
CA ARG A 91 -13.44 -15.30 -9.62
C ARG A 91 -12.53 -15.60 -8.43
N THR A 92 -11.52 -14.76 -8.21
CA THR A 92 -10.60 -14.93 -7.08
C THR A 92 -11.30 -14.63 -5.76
N LEU A 93 -12.10 -13.56 -5.73
CA LEU A 93 -12.95 -13.20 -4.61
C LEU A 93 -13.91 -14.33 -4.25
N ASP A 94 -14.66 -14.86 -5.21
CA ASP A 94 -15.57 -16.00 -4.98
C ASP A 94 -14.84 -17.21 -4.39
N ALA A 95 -13.64 -17.53 -4.89
CA ALA A 95 -12.84 -18.64 -4.41
C ALA A 95 -12.32 -18.42 -2.98
N ILE A 96 -11.88 -17.20 -2.65
CA ILE A 96 -11.46 -16.82 -1.30
C ILE A 96 -12.64 -16.90 -0.34
N ARG A 97 -13.80 -16.33 -0.70
CA ARG A 97 -15.01 -16.35 0.14
C ARG A 97 -15.49 -17.78 0.40
N ALA A 98 -15.45 -18.65 -0.61
CA ALA A 98 -15.77 -20.07 -0.43
C ALA A 98 -14.79 -20.76 0.53
N ALA A 99 -13.49 -20.47 0.44
CA ALA A 99 -12.48 -21.03 1.33
C ALA A 99 -12.63 -20.53 2.78
N GLU A 100 -12.86 -19.23 2.97
CA GLU A 100 -13.13 -18.63 4.29
C GLU A 100 -14.38 -19.26 4.92
N ALA A 101 -15.47 -19.39 4.16
CA ALA A 101 -16.70 -20.01 4.63
C ALA A 101 -16.48 -21.49 5.02
N SER A 102 -15.74 -22.25 4.20
CA SER A 102 -15.41 -23.65 4.48
C SER A 102 -14.54 -23.81 5.73
N ALA A 103 -13.65 -22.84 6.00
CA ALA A 103 -12.78 -22.83 7.15
C ALA A 103 -13.43 -22.22 8.41
N GLY A 104 -14.65 -21.68 8.31
CA GLY A 104 -15.30 -20.95 9.39
C GLY A 104 -14.59 -19.65 9.78
N ALA A 105 -13.85 -19.04 8.84
CA ALA A 105 -13.14 -17.79 9.06
C ALA A 105 -14.02 -16.56 8.82
N PRO A 106 -13.73 -15.43 9.49
CA PRO A 106 -14.31 -14.16 9.11
C PRO A 106 -13.84 -13.79 7.71
N ARG A 107 -14.69 -13.07 6.97
CA ARG A 107 -14.34 -12.52 5.66
C ARG A 107 -13.27 -11.46 5.83
N ARG A 108 -12.11 -11.67 5.21
CA ARG A 108 -10.98 -10.75 5.25
C ARG A 108 -11.10 -9.71 4.14
N LEU A 109 -10.35 -8.61 4.28
CA LEU A 109 -10.29 -7.58 3.25
C LEU A 109 -9.75 -8.14 1.93
N PHE A 110 -10.35 -7.73 0.83
CA PHE A 110 -9.96 -8.08 -0.53
C PHE A 110 -9.36 -6.84 -1.19
N PHE A 111 -8.04 -6.80 -1.25
CA PHE A 111 -7.31 -5.72 -1.90
C PHE A 111 -7.21 -6.03 -3.39
N PHE A 112 -7.53 -5.04 -4.22
CA PHE A 112 -7.46 -5.15 -5.67
C PHE A 112 -6.81 -3.91 -6.27
N GLU A 113 -5.87 -4.15 -7.17
CA GLU A 113 -5.10 -3.11 -7.83
C GLU A 113 -5.67 -2.77 -9.21
N PRO A 114 -5.48 -1.54 -9.71
CA PRO A 114 -5.59 -1.26 -11.13
C PRO A 114 -4.45 -1.93 -11.90
N SER A 115 -4.56 -2.00 -13.23
CA SER A 115 -3.44 -2.42 -14.10
C SER A 115 -2.17 -1.60 -13.81
N ILE A 116 -1.00 -2.20 -14.06
CA ILE A 116 0.32 -1.54 -13.99
C ILE A 116 0.39 -0.22 -14.77
N LEU A 117 -0.47 -0.05 -15.78
CA LEU A 117 -0.63 1.20 -16.52
C LEU A 117 -1.03 2.39 -15.63
N TRP A 118 -1.57 2.15 -14.44
CA TRP A 118 -2.10 3.19 -13.57
C TRP A 118 -0.98 4.05 -13.00
N ALA A 119 0.11 3.44 -12.53
CA ALA A 119 1.23 4.15 -11.93
C ALA A 119 1.85 5.17 -12.89
N GLY A 120 1.96 4.85 -14.18
CA GLY A 120 2.59 5.73 -15.19
C GLY A 120 1.63 6.55 -16.06
N PHE A 121 0.37 6.11 -16.24
CA PHE A 121 -0.58 6.75 -17.16
C PHE A 121 -1.94 7.08 -16.51
N GLY A 122 -2.16 6.66 -15.26
CA GLY A 122 -3.43 6.82 -14.57
C GLY A 122 -4.60 6.10 -15.25
N ILE A 123 -4.36 5.10 -16.09
CA ILE A 123 -5.42 4.26 -16.67
C ILE A 123 -5.20 2.85 -16.19
N GLY A 124 -6.25 2.04 -16.06
CA GLY A 124 -6.06 0.67 -15.58
C GLY A 124 -7.06 0.18 -14.56
N ALA A 125 -7.90 1.07 -14.01
CA ALA A 125 -8.89 0.68 -13.03
C ALA A 125 -9.86 -0.37 -13.61
N PRO A 126 -10.13 -1.47 -12.88
CA PRO A 126 -11.08 -2.48 -13.33
C PRO A 126 -12.51 -1.92 -13.43
N LEU A 127 -13.40 -2.68 -14.05
CA LEU A 127 -14.82 -2.39 -14.03
C LEU A 127 -15.39 -2.70 -12.63
N PRO A 128 -16.47 -2.03 -12.19
CA PRO A 128 -17.09 -2.31 -10.89
C PRO A 128 -17.49 -3.78 -10.71
N PHE A 129 -17.08 -4.35 -9.57
CA PHE A 129 -17.51 -5.63 -9.00
C PHE A 129 -17.71 -5.40 -7.49
N GLY A 130 -18.36 -6.32 -6.77
CA GLY A 130 -18.89 -6.00 -5.44
C GLY A 130 -18.74 -7.09 -4.38
N ASP A 131 -18.28 -6.66 -3.22
CA ASP A 131 -18.21 -7.36 -1.94
C ASP A 131 -18.06 -6.27 -0.84
N ASP A 132 -18.57 -6.53 0.36
CA ASP A 132 -18.59 -5.59 1.48
C ASP A 132 -17.25 -5.47 2.24
N GLN A 133 -16.23 -6.22 1.81
CA GLN A 133 -14.87 -6.21 2.37
C GLN A 133 -13.81 -5.89 1.31
N MET A 134 -14.15 -5.09 0.29
CA MET A 134 -13.21 -4.68 -0.74
C MET A 134 -12.39 -3.44 -0.34
N VAL A 135 -11.15 -3.37 -0.83
CA VAL A 135 -10.24 -2.22 -0.67
C VAL A 135 -9.54 -1.96 -2.00
N TYR A 136 -9.62 -0.71 -2.49
CA TYR A 136 -8.90 -0.32 -3.71
C TYR A 136 -7.44 -0.01 -3.39
N ALA A 137 -6.51 -0.63 -4.13
CA ALA A 137 -5.09 -0.62 -3.80
C ALA A 137 -4.17 -0.08 -4.92
N PRO A 138 -4.30 1.18 -5.38
CA PRO A 138 -3.42 1.72 -6.41
C PRO A 138 -2.00 2.01 -5.89
N HIS A 139 -1.04 2.14 -6.80
CA HIS A 139 0.35 2.53 -6.50
C HIS A 139 0.61 3.99 -6.91
N ILE A 140 0.64 4.91 -5.94
CA ILE A 140 0.79 6.35 -6.17
C ILE A 140 2.28 6.71 -6.30
N TYR A 141 2.79 6.60 -7.52
CA TYR A 141 4.17 6.94 -7.88
C TYR A 141 4.44 8.30 -8.56
N PRO A 142 3.44 9.11 -9.00
CA PRO A 142 3.73 10.41 -9.62
C PRO A 142 4.71 11.26 -8.83
N GLY A 143 5.75 11.72 -9.51
CA GLY A 143 6.80 12.55 -8.95
C GLY A 143 7.84 11.78 -8.13
N GLY A 144 7.69 10.46 -7.98
CA GLY A 144 8.63 9.58 -7.30
C GLY A 144 9.46 8.70 -8.24
N LEU A 145 8.84 8.17 -9.29
CA LEU A 145 9.51 7.39 -10.34
C LEU A 145 9.65 8.14 -11.66
N ASP A 146 8.95 9.25 -11.80
CA ASP A 146 8.84 10.06 -13.01
C ASP A 146 8.77 11.55 -12.67
N ASP A 147 8.68 12.39 -13.70
CA ASP A 147 8.53 13.84 -13.56
C ASP A 147 7.06 14.28 -13.43
N ALA A 148 6.11 13.35 -13.22
CA ALA A 148 4.71 13.70 -13.08
C ALA A 148 4.49 14.48 -11.77
N PRO A 149 3.55 15.44 -11.72
CA PRO A 149 3.31 16.20 -10.50
C PRO A 149 2.64 15.33 -9.42
N LEU A 150 3.17 15.39 -8.19
CA LEU A 150 2.50 14.90 -7.00
C LEU A 150 1.58 15.99 -6.44
N ASP A 151 0.28 15.90 -6.75
CA ASP A 151 -0.73 16.86 -6.33
C ASP A 151 -2.06 16.20 -5.91
N GLU A 152 -3.01 17.04 -5.50
CA GLU A 152 -4.34 16.63 -5.07
C GLU A 152 -5.14 15.92 -6.17
N ALA A 153 -4.88 16.21 -7.45
CA ALA A 153 -5.66 15.66 -8.55
C ALA A 153 -5.46 14.13 -8.68
N VAL A 154 -4.25 13.64 -8.40
CA VAL A 154 -3.96 12.19 -8.40
C VAL A 154 -4.75 11.48 -7.30
N PHE A 155 -4.78 12.02 -6.08
CA PHE A 155 -5.52 11.43 -4.95
C PHE A 155 -7.04 11.55 -5.13
N GLN A 156 -7.51 12.67 -5.70
CA GLN A 156 -8.91 12.85 -6.08
C GLN A 156 -9.35 11.78 -7.08
N LYS A 157 -8.53 11.53 -8.10
CA LYS A 157 -8.82 10.48 -9.08
C LYS A 157 -8.95 9.11 -8.44
N VAL A 158 -8.04 8.75 -7.51
CA VAL A 158 -8.15 7.50 -6.75
C VAL A 158 -9.46 7.43 -5.98
N ARG A 159 -9.86 8.53 -5.31
CA ARG A 159 -11.13 8.60 -4.58
C ARG A 159 -12.34 8.43 -5.51
N ASP A 160 -12.31 9.05 -6.68
CA ASP A 160 -13.38 8.94 -7.68
C ASP A 160 -13.46 7.52 -8.25
N GLU A 161 -12.32 6.86 -8.45
CA GLU A 161 -12.27 5.45 -8.83
C GLU A 161 -12.83 4.55 -7.73
N ALA A 162 -12.43 4.75 -6.47
CA ALA A 162 -12.96 4.01 -5.33
C ALA A 162 -14.48 4.18 -5.16
N ALA A 163 -15.01 5.38 -5.46
CA ALA A 163 -16.45 5.66 -5.45
C ALA A 163 -17.25 4.79 -6.43
N ARG A 164 -16.63 4.37 -7.56
CA ARG A 164 -17.26 3.47 -8.54
C ARG A 164 -17.50 2.06 -7.98
N PHE A 165 -16.80 1.68 -6.91
CA PHE A 165 -16.95 0.40 -6.21
C PHE A 165 -17.82 0.54 -4.95
N GLY A 166 -18.64 1.59 -4.85
CA GLY A 166 -19.47 1.85 -3.65
C GLY A 166 -18.75 2.65 -2.56
N GLY A 167 -17.63 3.31 -2.89
CA GLY A 167 -16.87 4.11 -1.93
C GLY A 167 -16.01 3.25 -1.01
N VAL A 168 -15.43 2.18 -1.54
CA VAL A 168 -14.52 1.31 -0.78
C VAL A 168 -13.34 2.10 -0.20
N PRO A 169 -12.76 1.66 0.93
CA PRO A 169 -11.51 2.22 1.43
C PRO A 169 -10.39 2.13 0.41
N VAL A 170 -9.39 2.99 0.58
CA VAL A 170 -8.19 3.03 -0.25
C VAL A 170 -6.96 2.80 0.61
N VAL A 171 -6.07 1.92 0.13
CA VAL A 171 -4.71 1.79 0.64
C VAL A 171 -3.76 1.93 -0.53
N THR A 172 -2.89 2.94 -0.56
CA THR A 172 -1.84 2.99 -1.58
C THR A 172 -0.83 1.88 -1.31
N GLY A 173 -0.95 0.78 -2.08
CA GLY A 173 -0.17 -0.46 -1.89
C GLY A 173 1.33 -0.23 -2.05
N GLU A 174 1.69 0.74 -2.88
CA GLU A 174 3.04 1.26 -2.98
C GLU A 174 3.01 2.77 -3.18
N TRP A 175 4.04 3.42 -2.63
CA TRP A 175 4.44 4.78 -2.94
C TRP A 175 5.90 4.93 -2.51
N GLY A 176 6.61 5.91 -3.06
CA GLY A 176 8.00 6.13 -2.67
C GLY A 176 8.84 6.73 -3.79
N SER A 177 10.12 6.92 -3.50
CA SER A 177 11.11 7.49 -4.41
C SER A 177 12.51 7.12 -3.91
N SER A 178 13.55 7.49 -4.67
CA SER A 178 14.95 7.42 -4.19
C SER A 178 15.09 7.99 -2.76
N PRO A 179 15.68 7.23 -1.81
CA PRO A 179 15.95 7.70 -0.45
C PRO A 179 16.80 8.97 -0.36
N GLU A 180 17.60 9.28 -1.40
CA GLU A 180 18.45 10.46 -1.45
C GLU A 180 17.64 11.76 -1.37
N ARG A 181 16.40 11.76 -1.88
CA ARG A 181 15.52 12.92 -1.81
C ARG A 181 15.16 13.31 -0.38
N ALA A 182 15.08 12.34 0.52
CA ALA A 182 14.85 12.62 1.94
C ALA A 182 16.05 13.33 2.60
N ALA A 183 17.23 13.29 1.98
CA ALA A 183 18.41 14.00 2.45
C ALA A 183 18.52 15.43 1.89
N ASP A 184 17.72 15.79 0.87
CA ASP A 184 17.67 17.14 0.33
C ASP A 184 16.61 17.98 1.06
N PRO A 185 17.01 19.02 1.83
CA PRO A 185 16.06 19.85 2.56
C PRO A 185 15.16 20.71 1.66
N ALA A 186 15.46 20.83 0.36
CA ALA A 186 14.62 21.53 -0.61
C ALA A 186 13.56 20.62 -1.27
N ASP A 187 13.64 19.30 -1.06
CA ASP A 187 12.70 18.33 -1.60
C ASP A 187 11.70 17.89 -0.54
N ASP A 188 10.42 18.18 -0.76
CA ASP A 188 9.34 17.89 0.17
C ASP A 188 8.52 16.63 -0.21
N TYR A 189 8.99 15.80 -1.15
CA TYR A 189 8.21 14.68 -1.69
C TYR A 189 7.58 13.78 -0.64
N PHE A 190 8.38 13.30 0.33
CA PHE A 190 7.88 12.40 1.37
C PHE A 190 6.86 13.10 2.29
N ASP A 191 7.07 14.38 2.60
CA ASP A 191 6.17 15.15 3.45
C ASP A 191 4.85 15.46 2.72
N ARG A 192 4.94 15.91 1.46
CA ARG A 192 3.79 16.19 0.60
C ARG A 192 2.94 14.95 0.36
N HIS A 193 3.56 13.81 0.06
CA HIS A 193 2.83 12.57 -0.20
C HIS A 193 2.05 12.11 1.04
N GLN A 194 2.69 12.11 2.21
CA GLN A 194 2.03 11.72 3.46
C GLN A 194 0.94 12.74 3.89
N ALA A 195 1.12 14.03 3.60
CA ALA A 195 0.06 15.03 3.83
C ALA A 195 -1.17 14.79 2.94
N LEU A 196 -0.96 14.36 1.69
CA LEU A 196 -2.06 13.97 0.81
C LEU A 196 -2.74 12.66 1.27
N GLN A 197 -1.98 11.68 1.77
CA GLN A 197 -2.55 10.47 2.38
C GLN A 197 -3.49 10.83 3.55
N ASP A 198 -3.04 11.69 4.47
CA ASP A 198 -3.85 12.16 5.61
C ASP A 198 -5.10 12.91 5.14
N ARG A 199 -4.95 13.84 4.18
CA ARG A 199 -6.05 14.66 3.66
C ARG A 199 -7.16 13.82 3.01
N PHE A 200 -6.79 12.71 2.36
CA PHE A 200 -7.73 11.80 1.71
C PHE A 200 -8.16 10.63 2.59
N GLY A 201 -7.53 10.45 3.76
CA GLY A 201 -7.80 9.33 4.66
C GLY A 201 -7.35 7.98 4.08
N PHE A 202 -6.29 7.97 3.27
CA PHE A 202 -5.79 6.74 2.64
C PHE A 202 -4.77 6.05 3.55
N GLY A 203 -4.89 4.72 3.67
CA GLY A 203 -3.78 3.90 4.19
C GLY A 203 -2.64 3.85 3.17
N ALA A 204 -1.43 3.48 3.60
CA ALA A 204 -0.27 3.46 2.72
C ALA A 204 0.82 2.48 3.15
N THR A 205 1.52 1.92 2.18
CA THR A 205 2.71 1.09 2.37
C THR A 205 3.87 1.63 1.52
N LEU A 206 4.98 1.98 2.18
CA LEU A 206 6.15 2.53 1.52
C LEU A 206 6.87 1.42 0.73
N TRP A 207 7.18 1.68 -0.53
CA TRP A 207 8.18 0.95 -1.29
C TRP A 207 9.57 1.53 -0.99
N THR A 208 10.44 0.86 -0.24
CA THR A 208 10.27 -0.45 0.42
C THR A 208 10.96 -0.45 1.78
N TRP A 209 10.71 -1.46 2.60
CA TRP A 209 11.44 -1.63 3.86
C TRP A 209 12.94 -1.82 3.62
N ARG A 210 13.32 -2.71 2.70
CA ARG A 210 14.70 -3.02 2.35
C ARG A 210 14.78 -3.61 0.94
N GLU A 211 15.80 -3.21 0.21
CA GLU A 211 16.16 -3.80 -1.08
C GLU A 211 17.56 -4.43 -1.01
N ALA A 212 17.77 -5.53 -1.74
CA ALA A 212 19.04 -6.25 -1.76
C ALA A 212 19.92 -5.80 -2.93
N CYS A 213 21.23 -5.98 -2.82
CA CYS A 213 22.18 -5.56 -3.88
C CYS A 213 22.03 -6.34 -5.19
N GLY A 214 21.56 -7.59 -5.11
CA GLY A 214 21.25 -8.44 -6.27
C GLY A 214 19.80 -8.34 -6.75
N ASP A 215 19.04 -7.37 -6.24
CA ASP A 215 17.65 -7.18 -6.63
C ASP A 215 17.54 -6.85 -8.15
N PRO A 216 16.57 -7.44 -8.89
CA PRO A 216 16.38 -7.17 -10.31
C PRO A 216 16.22 -5.69 -10.67
N HIS A 217 15.72 -4.83 -9.77
CA HIS A 217 15.65 -3.38 -10.00
C HIS A 217 17.04 -2.77 -10.24
N LYS A 218 18.12 -3.42 -9.76
CA LYS A 218 19.52 -2.97 -9.93
C LYS A 218 20.25 -3.67 -11.05
N ALA A 219 19.59 -4.54 -11.82
CA ALA A 219 20.20 -5.20 -12.96
C ALA A 219 20.76 -4.19 -13.99
N GLY A 220 20.12 -3.02 -14.13
CA GLY A 220 20.62 -1.92 -14.98
C GLY A 220 21.97 -1.36 -14.53
N ASP A 221 22.16 -1.15 -13.23
CA ASP A 221 23.44 -0.69 -12.67
C ASP A 221 24.55 -1.71 -12.93
N VAL A 222 24.27 -2.98 -12.66
CA VAL A 222 25.22 -4.07 -12.86
C VAL A 222 25.62 -4.19 -14.33
N ARG A 223 24.65 -4.14 -15.26
CA ARG A 223 24.92 -4.17 -16.71
C ARG A 223 25.74 -2.99 -17.19
N ALA A 224 25.62 -1.85 -16.53
CA ALA A 224 26.42 -0.66 -16.79
C ALA A 224 27.78 -0.66 -16.05
N GLY A 225 28.12 -1.75 -15.34
CA GLY A 225 29.38 -1.85 -14.59
C GLY A 225 29.42 -0.98 -13.33
N ARG A 226 28.28 -0.53 -12.82
CA ARG A 226 28.17 0.26 -11.58
C ARG A 226 27.90 -0.62 -10.37
N ILE A 227 28.32 -0.14 -9.21
CA ILE A 227 27.89 -0.70 -7.93
C ILE A 227 26.44 -0.25 -7.69
N PRO A 228 25.49 -1.18 -7.46
CA PRO A 228 24.11 -0.85 -7.17
C PRO A 228 23.92 0.12 -6.01
N SER A 229 23.02 1.08 -6.17
CA SER A 229 22.46 1.88 -5.07
C SER A 229 21.04 1.42 -4.78
N VAL A 230 20.85 0.76 -3.62
CA VAL A 230 19.56 0.19 -3.24
C VAL A 230 18.67 1.20 -2.53
N TRP A 231 17.36 1.05 -2.66
CA TRP A 231 16.32 1.85 -2.02
C TRP A 231 15.90 1.26 -0.67
N GLY A 232 14.96 1.94 -0.02
CA GLY A 232 14.37 1.56 1.26
C GLY A 232 15.05 2.15 2.50
N LEU A 233 14.67 1.66 3.68
CA LEU A 233 15.05 2.27 4.96
C LEU A 233 16.48 2.00 5.42
N PHE A 234 17.18 1.06 4.78
CA PHE A 234 18.52 0.64 5.22
C PHE A 234 19.58 0.99 4.19
N ASP A 235 20.66 1.61 4.65
CA ASP A 235 21.86 1.76 3.84
C ASP A 235 22.54 0.39 3.68
N VAL A 236 22.84 0.01 2.44
CA VAL A 236 23.46 -1.27 2.10
C VAL A 236 24.66 -1.03 1.22
N ASP A 237 25.82 -1.52 1.66
CA ASP A 237 27.03 -1.55 0.87
C ASP A 237 26.96 -2.68 -0.14
N CYS A 238 26.82 -2.36 -1.43
CA CYS A 238 26.75 -3.37 -2.48
C CYS A 238 28.10 -3.88 -2.99
N VAL A 239 29.22 -3.37 -2.47
CA VAL A 239 30.53 -4.00 -2.65
C VAL A 239 30.69 -5.19 -1.73
N THR A 240 30.25 -5.04 -0.46
CA THR A 240 30.43 -6.05 0.59
C THR A 240 29.15 -6.82 0.94
N ASN A 241 28.01 -6.41 0.39
CA ASN A 241 26.66 -6.89 0.70
C ASN A 241 26.29 -6.75 2.20
N GLN A 242 26.78 -5.69 2.85
CA GLN A 242 26.56 -5.43 4.28
C GLN A 242 25.53 -4.32 4.50
N VAL A 243 24.61 -4.51 5.45
CA VAL A 243 23.72 -3.45 5.94
C VAL A 243 24.52 -2.54 6.87
N ARG A 244 24.66 -1.26 6.50
CA ARG A 244 25.42 -0.27 7.26
C ARG A 244 24.61 0.38 8.38
N GLY A 245 23.30 0.42 8.26
CA GLY A 245 22.40 1.00 9.26
C GLY A 245 21.11 1.52 8.66
N ILE A 246 20.35 2.27 9.44
CA ILE A 246 19.14 2.95 9.00
C ILE A 246 19.53 4.23 8.24
N ARG A 247 18.82 4.55 7.16
CA ARG A 247 18.92 5.85 6.48
C ARG A 247 18.20 6.90 7.30
N GLU A 248 18.93 7.57 8.19
CA GLU A 248 18.36 8.55 9.12
C GLU A 248 17.52 9.65 8.43
N PRO A 249 17.91 10.23 7.27
CA PRO A 249 17.07 11.23 6.60
C PRO A 249 15.69 10.69 6.20
N LEU A 250 15.65 9.49 5.60
CA LEU A 250 14.39 8.83 5.23
C LEU A 250 13.60 8.40 6.46
N ALA A 251 14.26 7.84 7.47
CA ALA A 251 13.60 7.44 8.71
C ALA A 251 12.97 8.62 9.44
N GLU A 252 13.64 9.78 9.48
CA GLU A 252 13.05 11.02 10.01
C GLU A 252 11.93 11.54 9.11
N ALA A 253 12.06 11.49 7.77
CA ALA A 253 10.99 11.88 6.84
C ALA A 253 9.69 11.10 7.07
N LEU A 254 9.79 9.82 7.43
CA LEU A 254 8.66 8.93 7.70
C LEU A 254 8.19 8.94 9.17
N ARG A 255 8.96 9.57 10.07
CA ARG A 255 8.68 9.58 11.50
C ARG A 255 7.59 10.59 11.84
N ARG A 256 6.35 10.12 11.90
CA ARG A 256 5.16 10.91 12.26
C ARG A 256 4.19 10.14 13.18
N PRO A 257 3.23 10.83 13.83
CA PRO A 257 2.14 10.18 14.54
C PRO A 257 1.25 9.38 13.59
N LEU A 258 0.58 8.36 14.12
CA LEU A 258 -0.35 7.50 13.38
C LEU A 258 -1.60 7.25 14.22
N VAL A 259 -2.77 7.55 13.66
CA VAL A 259 -4.05 7.11 14.23
C VAL A 259 -4.22 5.64 13.91
N ARG A 260 -4.00 4.77 14.90
CA ARG A 260 -4.08 3.31 14.73
C ARG A 260 -5.51 2.79 14.80
N ALA A 261 -6.34 3.43 15.64
CA ALA A 261 -7.76 3.18 15.75
C ALA A 261 -8.47 4.48 16.11
N ALA A 262 -9.57 4.77 15.43
CA ALA A 262 -10.40 5.95 15.64
C ALA A 262 -11.83 5.49 15.98
N PRO A 263 -12.48 6.07 17.00
CA PRO A 263 -13.88 5.78 17.28
C PRO A 263 -14.77 6.45 16.21
N GLY A 264 -15.69 5.69 15.61
CA GLY A 264 -16.49 6.18 14.48
C GLY A 264 -15.65 6.52 13.23
N ARG A 265 -16.11 7.52 12.46
CA ARG A 265 -15.47 7.97 11.22
C ARG A 265 -14.44 9.05 11.51
N LEU A 266 -13.19 8.81 11.13
CA LEU A 266 -12.13 9.82 11.15
C LEU A 266 -12.40 10.87 10.07
N THR A 267 -12.41 12.15 10.45
CA THR A 267 -12.73 13.29 9.56
C THR A 267 -11.55 14.21 9.31
N GLU A 268 -10.56 14.23 10.21
CA GLU A 268 -9.38 15.06 10.08
C GLU A 268 -8.15 14.39 10.70
N VAL A 269 -7.03 14.50 10.00
CA VAL A 269 -5.68 14.26 10.54
C VAL A 269 -4.81 15.44 10.10
N ALA A 270 -4.40 16.26 11.06
CA ALA A 270 -3.55 17.42 10.85
C ALA A 270 -2.24 17.25 11.64
N TRP A 271 -1.17 16.97 10.92
CA TRP A 271 0.18 16.84 11.46
C TRP A 271 1.00 18.10 11.15
N ASP A 272 1.41 18.81 12.20
CA ASP A 272 2.38 19.90 12.12
C ASP A 272 3.77 19.33 12.41
N ARG A 273 4.56 19.10 11.34
CA ARG A 273 5.90 18.51 11.44
C ARG A 273 6.89 19.40 12.21
N PRO A 274 7.02 20.72 11.93
CA PRO A 274 7.90 21.60 12.71
C PRO A 274 7.56 21.65 14.21
N ALA A 275 6.28 21.83 14.55
CA ALA A 275 5.85 21.88 15.96
C ALA A 275 5.76 20.49 16.60
N ARG A 276 5.78 19.44 15.76
CA ARG A 276 5.51 18.05 16.11
C ARG A 276 4.21 17.88 16.89
N GLY A 277 3.19 18.63 16.46
CA GLY A 277 1.84 18.60 17.02
C GLY A 277 0.88 17.82 16.11
N LEU A 278 -0.07 17.11 16.72
CA LEU A 278 -1.12 16.39 16.00
C LEU A 278 -2.49 16.92 16.42
N ARG A 279 -3.38 17.15 15.47
CA ARG A 279 -4.82 17.30 15.72
C ARG A 279 -5.58 16.27 14.90
N VAL A 280 -6.52 15.59 15.53
CA VAL A 280 -7.37 14.58 14.88
C VAL A 280 -8.81 14.75 15.33
N ARG A 281 -9.74 14.51 14.41
CA ARG A 281 -11.18 14.60 14.66
C ARG A 281 -11.92 13.41 14.09
N GLY A 282 -13.04 13.07 14.70
CA GLY A 282 -13.97 12.11 14.14
C GLY A 282 -15.40 12.33 14.62
N GLU A 283 -16.30 11.55 14.04
CA GLU A 283 -17.73 11.65 14.29
C GLU A 283 -18.42 10.29 14.24
N GLY A 284 -19.65 10.24 14.73
CA GLY A 284 -20.46 9.01 14.71
C GLY A 284 -19.92 7.91 15.63
N ALA A 285 -19.14 8.28 16.66
CA ALA A 285 -18.66 7.34 17.66
C ALA A 285 -19.81 6.88 18.57
N ALA A 286 -19.79 5.61 18.98
CA ALA A 286 -20.60 5.14 20.09
C ALA A 286 -19.87 5.40 21.42
N PRO A 287 -20.60 5.59 22.54
CA PRO A 287 -19.97 5.67 23.86
C PRO A 287 -19.15 4.40 24.16
N GLY A 288 -17.89 4.58 24.54
CA GLY A 288 -16.97 3.47 24.84
C GLY A 288 -16.14 2.98 23.65
N ASP A 289 -16.34 3.50 22.44
CA ASP A 289 -15.46 3.17 21.30
C ASP A 289 -14.04 3.65 21.58
N SER A 290 -13.04 2.83 21.23
CA SER A 290 -11.64 3.09 21.58
C SER A 290 -10.92 3.97 20.56
N LEU A 291 -10.14 4.91 21.07
CA LEU A 291 -9.12 5.66 20.34
C LEU A 291 -7.73 5.08 20.67
N LEU A 292 -6.89 4.93 19.64
CA LEU A 292 -5.46 4.63 19.81
C LEU A 292 -4.62 5.40 18.79
N VAL A 293 -3.77 6.30 19.30
CA VAL A 293 -2.83 7.09 18.51
C VAL A 293 -1.40 6.73 18.91
N PHE A 294 -0.55 6.43 17.94
CA PHE A 294 0.90 6.38 18.14
C PHE A 294 1.48 7.78 17.90
N HIS A 295 2.43 8.19 18.74
CA HIS A 295 3.22 9.40 18.56
C HIS A 295 4.71 9.08 18.73
N PRO A 296 5.58 9.47 17.79
CA PRO A 296 7.01 9.18 17.83
C PRO A 296 7.76 10.18 18.75
N ALA A 297 7.24 10.39 19.96
CA ALA A 297 7.90 11.20 20.97
C ALA A 297 9.26 10.56 21.33
N ARG A 298 10.32 11.36 21.36
CA ARG A 298 11.67 10.93 21.69
C ARG A 298 11.81 10.78 23.20
N ARG A 299 12.87 10.11 23.64
CA ARG A 299 13.16 9.94 25.06
C ARG A 299 13.31 11.31 25.74
N GLY A 300 12.59 11.52 26.84
CA GLY A 300 12.60 12.77 27.61
C GLY A 300 11.47 13.73 27.24
N GLU A 301 10.87 13.59 26.05
CA GLU A 301 9.73 14.41 25.62
C GLU A 301 8.44 13.96 26.33
N ARG A 302 7.60 14.94 26.67
CA ARG A 302 6.30 14.71 27.30
C ARG A 302 5.18 15.18 26.39
N LEU A 303 4.24 14.27 26.12
CA LEU A 303 3.03 14.59 25.36
C LEU A 303 1.99 15.25 26.25
N ARG A 304 1.22 16.15 25.64
CA ARG A 304 0.09 16.85 26.22
C ARG A 304 -1.13 16.61 25.35
N PRO A 305 -1.90 15.55 25.62
CA PRO A 305 -3.18 15.37 24.96
C PRO A 305 -4.23 16.29 25.58
N GLU A 306 -4.95 16.99 24.73
CA GLU A 306 -6.16 17.76 25.04
C GLU A 306 -7.29 17.16 24.20
N ALA A 307 -8.42 16.86 24.81
CA ALA A 307 -9.48 16.09 24.17
C ALA A 307 -10.87 16.63 24.51
N GLU A 308 -11.75 16.57 23.51
CA GLU A 308 -13.18 16.89 23.63
C GLU A 308 -13.98 15.71 23.08
N GLY A 309 -15.06 15.31 23.78
CA GLY A 309 -15.85 14.12 23.43
C GLY A 309 -15.12 12.79 23.64
N LEU A 310 -13.99 12.81 24.37
CA LEU A 310 -13.21 11.64 24.76
C LEU A 310 -12.93 11.66 26.26
N VAL A 311 -12.93 10.50 26.88
CA VAL A 311 -12.64 10.28 28.30
C VAL A 311 -11.55 9.24 28.50
N GLY A 312 -10.97 9.24 29.70
CA GLY A 312 -9.95 8.25 30.08
C GLY A 312 -8.69 8.34 29.23
N ILE A 313 -8.23 9.56 28.92
CA ILE A 313 -7.02 9.75 28.12
C ILE A 313 -5.78 9.31 28.90
N HIS A 314 -5.04 8.35 28.33
CA HIS A 314 -3.82 7.80 28.89
C HIS A 314 -2.66 7.91 27.90
N VAL A 315 -1.48 8.29 28.41
CA VAL A 315 -0.22 8.26 27.64
C VAL A 315 0.61 7.06 28.11
N LEU A 316 0.82 6.10 27.21
CA LEU A 316 1.46 4.82 27.48
C LEU A 316 2.78 4.69 26.69
N PRO A 317 3.77 3.91 27.17
CA PRO A 317 4.94 3.57 26.36
C PRO A 317 4.53 2.72 25.15
N ALA A 318 5.15 2.99 23.99
CA ALA A 318 5.04 2.15 22.81
C ALA A 318 6.32 1.30 22.63
N MET A 319 6.18 0.07 22.11
CA MET A 319 7.33 -0.75 21.74
C MET A 319 8.11 -0.10 20.59
N GLY A 320 9.44 -0.19 20.62
CA GLY A 320 10.32 0.43 19.62
C GLY A 320 10.61 1.92 19.84
N GLY A 321 10.06 2.53 20.90
CA GLY A 321 10.15 3.96 21.18
C GLY A 321 8.83 4.67 20.90
N GLY A 322 8.71 5.96 21.28
CA GLY A 322 7.45 6.70 21.17
C GLY A 322 6.47 6.45 22.32
N ARG A 323 5.23 6.88 22.10
CA ARG A 323 4.12 6.79 23.06
C ARG A 323 2.83 6.42 22.34
N PHE A 324 1.94 5.71 23.04
CA PHE A 324 0.54 5.64 22.67
C PHE A 324 -0.26 6.69 23.46
N VAL A 325 -1.22 7.32 22.81
CA VAL A 325 -2.31 8.06 23.44
C VAL A 325 -3.58 7.25 23.20
N ALA A 326 -4.21 6.79 24.27
CA ALA A 326 -5.40 5.95 24.23
C ALA A 326 -6.53 6.57 25.06
N GLY A 327 -7.77 6.29 24.70
CA GLY A 327 -8.95 6.75 25.42
C GLY A 327 -10.23 6.21 24.78
N TRP A 328 -11.37 6.72 25.21
CA TRP A 328 -12.68 6.25 24.75
C TRP A 328 -13.61 7.41 24.42
N ALA A 329 -14.46 7.23 23.43
CA ALA A 329 -15.46 8.24 23.06
C ALA A 329 -16.60 8.31 24.08
N GLU A 330 -17.10 9.52 24.33
CA GLU A 330 -18.34 9.77 25.07
C GLU A 330 -19.59 9.59 24.19
N GLY A 331 -19.39 9.47 22.87
CA GLY A 331 -20.42 9.36 21.83
C GLY A 331 -20.48 10.61 20.95
N GLY A 332 -20.79 10.43 19.67
CA GLY A 332 -20.92 11.53 18.71
C GLY A 332 -19.58 12.00 18.13
N ALA A 333 -19.38 13.32 18.10
CA ALA A 333 -18.16 13.95 17.59
C ALA A 333 -17.09 14.07 18.67
N TRP A 334 -15.83 14.00 18.25
CA TRP A 334 -14.69 14.07 19.16
C TRP A 334 -13.48 14.73 18.49
N GLU A 335 -12.60 15.28 19.32
CA GLU A 335 -11.33 15.87 18.92
C GLU A 335 -10.23 15.48 19.91
N LEU A 336 -9.03 15.25 19.38
CA LEU A 336 -7.80 15.12 20.16
C LEU A 336 -6.71 16.01 19.54
N SER A 337 -6.12 16.86 20.37
CA SER A 337 -4.90 17.61 20.07
C SER A 337 -3.75 17.08 20.93
N ILE A 338 -2.57 16.86 20.35
CA ILE A 338 -1.36 16.43 21.04
C ILE A 338 -0.26 17.46 20.74
N SER A 339 0.34 18.00 21.81
CA SER A 339 1.53 18.87 21.72
C SER A 339 2.69 18.31 22.55
N LEU A 340 3.90 18.78 22.25
CA LEU A 340 5.11 18.51 23.05
C LEU A 340 5.34 19.60 24.10
N ARG A 341 5.93 19.22 25.23
CA ARG A 341 6.42 20.14 26.26
C ARG A 341 7.90 19.97 26.54
#